data_AF-A0A6I3KNQ2-F1
#
_entry.id   AF-A0A6I3KNQ2-F1
#
_cell.length_a   1.000
_cell.length_b   1.000
_cell.length_c   1.000
_cell.angle_alpha   90.00
_cell.angle_beta   90.00
_cell.angle_gamma   90.00
#
_symmetry.space_group_name_H-M   'P 1'
#
loop_
_entity.id
_entity.type
_entity.pdbx_description
1 polymer ?
#
loop_
_entity_poly.entity_id
_entity_poly.type
_entity_poly.pdbx_seq_one_letter_code
_entity_poly.pdbx_strand_id
1 'polypeptide(L)' 'MTIQTPKPITAAETVGEFFTEARLDALNAALAAHGVDASRIITIFEVPGQSVANARLPRYHVLYRKP' A
#
# COMPACT_ATOMS: atom_id res chain seq x y z
N MET A 1 -34.06 -6.98 -14.80
CA MET A 1 -32.77 -7.41 -14.21
C MET A 1 -32.07 -6.15 -13.72
N THR A 2 -32.23 -5.81 -12.44
CA THR A 2 -31.63 -4.59 -11.87
C THR A 2 -30.18 -4.88 -11.55
N ILE A 3 -29.28 -4.21 -12.26
CA ILE A 3 -27.85 -4.24 -12.01
C ILE A 3 -27.64 -3.50 -10.69
N GLN A 4 -27.25 -4.22 -9.64
CA GLN A 4 -26.86 -3.59 -8.38
C GLN A 4 -25.57 -2.83 -8.63
N THR A 5 -25.64 -1.51 -8.73
CA THR A 5 -24.47 -0.65 -8.73
C THR A 5 -23.76 -0.85 -7.38
N PRO A 6 -22.49 -1.31 -7.35
CA PRO A 6 -21.79 -1.51 -6.09
C PRO A 6 -21.74 -0.18 -5.34
N LYS A 7 -22.25 -0.19 -4.11
CA LYS A 7 -22.16 0.95 -3.19
C LYS A 7 -20.70 1.40 -3.14
N PRO A 8 -20.37 2.67 -3.43
CA PRO A 8 -19.01 3.15 -3.29
C PRO A 8 -18.60 2.90 -1.85
N ILE A 9 -17.55 2.10 -1.67
CA ILE A 9 -17.01 1.81 -0.36
C ILE A 9 -16.51 3.15 0.16
N THR A 10 -17.18 3.73 1.15
CA THR A 10 -16.67 4.82 1.95
C THR A 10 -15.52 4.27 2.81
N ALA A 11 -14.44 3.84 2.17
CA ALA A 11 -13.28 3.15 2.74
C ALA A 11 -12.17 4.12 3.15
N ALA A 12 -12.39 5.43 3.02
CA ALA A 12 -11.36 6.44 3.28
C ALA A 12 -10.84 6.39 4.73
N GLU A 13 -11.66 5.92 5.68
CA GLU A 13 -11.25 5.80 7.09
C GLU A 13 -10.72 4.41 7.47
N THR A 14 -11.01 3.36 6.70
CA THR A 14 -10.62 1.97 7.05
C THR A 14 -9.36 1.48 6.34
N VAL A 15 -8.92 2.16 5.28
CA VAL A 15 -7.70 1.83 4.54
C VAL A 15 -6.59 2.82 4.91
N GLY A 16 -5.44 2.28 5.30
CA GLY A 16 -4.18 3.01 5.45
C GLY A 16 -3.26 2.74 4.27
N GLU A 17 -2.35 3.67 4.03
CA GLU A 17 -1.32 3.52 3.02
C GLU A 17 0.02 4.06 3.49
N PHE A 18 1.11 3.46 2.99
CA PHE A 18 2.45 4.04 3.08
C PHE A 18 3.31 3.58 1.90
N PHE A 19 4.43 4.29 1.71
CA PHE A 19 5.45 3.95 0.72
C PHE A 19 6.78 3.69 1.43
N THR A 20 7.51 2.69 0.97
CA THR A 20 8.86 2.36 1.45
C THR A 20 9.75 1.95 0.27
N GLU A 21 11.06 1.91 0.45
CA GLU A 21 11.99 1.41 -0.58
C GLU A 21 11.58 0.00 -1.03
N ALA A 22 11.78 -0.32 -2.32
CA ALA A 22 11.51 -1.67 -2.86
C ALA A 22 12.56 -2.71 -2.42
N ARG A 23 12.80 -2.79 -1.12
CA ARG A 23 13.73 -3.70 -0.47
C ARG A 23 13.02 -4.43 0.66
N LEU A 24 13.23 -5.74 0.76
CA LEU A 24 12.47 -6.60 1.68
C LEU A 24 12.67 -6.20 3.16
N ASP A 25 13.88 -5.84 3.56
CA ASP A 25 14.16 -5.35 4.92
C ASP A 25 13.45 -4.02 5.21
N ALA A 26 13.50 -3.05 4.30
CA ALA A 26 12.78 -1.78 4.41
C ALA A 26 11.25 -1.97 4.49
N LEU A 27 10.72 -2.96 3.77
CA LEU A 27 9.30 -3.32 3.84
C LEU A 27 8.94 -3.90 5.21
N ASN A 28 9.69 -4.88 5.70
CA ASN A 28 9.45 -5.50 7.00
C ASN A 28 9.57 -4.48 8.14
N ALA A 29 10.57 -3.60 8.09
CA ALA A 29 10.75 -2.53 9.07
C ALA A 29 9.58 -1.54 9.05
N ALA A 30 9.10 -1.15 7.86
CA ALA A 30 7.95 -0.27 7.73
C ALA A 30 6.65 -0.92 8.23
N LEU A 31 6.39 -2.18 7.90
CA LEU A 31 5.24 -2.91 8.43
C LEU A 31 5.24 -2.95 9.96
N ALA A 32 6.39 -3.23 10.57
CA ALA A 32 6.54 -3.21 12.02
C ALA A 32 6.32 -1.82 12.64
N ALA A 33 6.92 -0.78 12.05
CA ALA A 33 6.77 0.61 12.52
C ALA A 33 5.32 1.11 12.45
N HIS A 34 4.56 0.65 11.45
CA HIS A 34 3.13 0.97 11.29
C HIS A 34 2.20 0.01 12.07
N GLY A 35 2.74 -0.99 12.78
CA GLY A 35 1.94 -1.99 13.50
C GLY A 35 1.00 -2.79 12.58
N VAL A 36 1.44 -3.05 11.35
CA VAL A 36 0.66 -3.76 10.33
C VAL A 36 1.06 -5.24 10.33
N ASP A 37 0.12 -6.08 10.78
CA ASP A 37 0.22 -7.53 10.63
C ASP A 37 -0.12 -7.97 9.20
N ALA A 38 0.43 -9.12 8.78
CA ALA A 38 0.22 -9.68 7.44
C ALA A 38 -1.27 -9.90 7.10
N SER A 39 -2.11 -10.26 8.07
CA SER A 39 -3.56 -10.43 7.85
C SER A 39 -4.30 -9.14 7.49
N ARG A 40 -3.71 -7.98 7.83
CA ARG A 40 -4.27 -6.65 7.56
C ARG A 40 -3.79 -6.07 6.24
N ILE A 41 -2.79 -6.67 5.60
CA ILE A 41 -2.32 -6.25 4.28
C ILE A 41 -3.41 -6.53 3.25
N ILE A 42 -3.76 -5.52 2.48
CA ILE A 42 -4.69 -5.63 1.35
C ILE A 42 -3.90 -5.94 0.09
N THR A 43 -2.85 -5.16 -0.16
CA THR A 43 -1.94 -5.38 -1.30
C THR A 43 -0.59 -4.69 -1.07
N ILE A 44 0.43 -5.24 -1.72
CA ILE A 44 1.75 -4.64 -1.85
C ILE A 44 2.10 -4.72 -3.33
N PHE A 45 2.42 -3.59 -3.95
CA PHE A 45 2.89 -3.57 -5.32
C PHE A 45 4.05 -2.60 -5.48
N GLU A 46 4.90 -2.91 -6.45
CA GLU A 46 6.05 -2.08 -6.77
C GLU A 46 5.59 -0.89 -7.62
N VAL A 47 5.99 0.30 -7.19
CA VAL A 47 5.90 1.53 -7.96
C VAL A 47 7.28 1.77 -8.58
N PRO A 48 7.40 1.66 -9.92
CA PRO A 48 8.68 1.78 -10.59
C PRO A 48 9.28 3.16 -10.36
N GLY A 49 10.60 3.18 -10.19
CA GLY A 49 11.36 4.42 -10.14
C GLY A 49 11.26 5.19 -11.46
N GLN A 50 11.28 6.52 -11.41
CA GLN A 50 11.42 7.33 -12.62
C GLN A 50 12.90 7.42 -12.98
N SER A 51 13.24 6.93 -14.17
CA SER A 51 14.60 6.90 -14.67
C SER A 51 14.82 8.01 -15.71
N VAL A 52 14.80 9.28 -15.28
CA VAL A 52 15.42 10.40 -16.02
C VAL A 52 15.59 11.60 -15.08
N ALA A 53 16.83 12.06 -14.94
CA ALA A 53 17.30 13.24 -14.19
C ALA A 53 17.15 13.26 -12.65
N ASN A 54 16.06 12.73 -12.08
CA ASN A 54 15.87 12.59 -10.62
C ASN A 54 15.60 11.12 -10.29
N ALA A 55 16.67 10.36 -9.99
CA ALA A 55 16.58 8.93 -9.70
C ALA A 55 15.76 8.69 -8.42
N ARG A 56 14.45 8.53 -8.58
CA ARG A 56 13.59 8.00 -7.53
C ARG A 56 13.75 6.49 -7.57
N LEU A 57 14.32 5.91 -6.52
CA LEU A 57 14.42 4.45 -6.40
C LEU A 57 13.02 3.82 -6.46
N PRO A 58 12.89 2.57 -6.95
CA PRO A 58 11.64 1.84 -6.88
C PRO A 58 11.16 1.74 -5.42
N ARG A 59 9.84 1.77 -5.24
CA ARG A 59 9.20 1.75 -3.92
C ARG A 59 8.08 0.73 -3.86
N TYR A 60 7.84 0.14 -2.70
CA TYR A 60 6.58 -0.54 -2.45
C TYR A 60 5.51 0.47 -2.04
N HIS A 61 4.33 0.36 -2.63
CA HIS A 61 3.10 0.95 -2.11
C HIS A 61 2.35 -0.14 -1.35
N VAL A 62 2.12 0.09 -0.07
CA VAL A 62 1.43 -0.84 0.81
C VAL A 62 0.06 -0.27 1.14
N LEU A 63 -0.99 -1.06 0.87
CA LEU A 63 -2.34 -0.78 1.31
C LEU A 63 -2.72 -1.78 2.41
N TYR A 64 -3.28 -1.30 3.51
CA TYR A 64 -3.62 -2.12 4.67
C TYR A 64 -4.92 -1.66 5.34
N ARG A 65 -5.56 -2.56 6.08
CA ARG A 65 -6.72 -2.25 6.92
C ARG A 65 -6.26 -1.58 8.21
N LYS A 66 -6.75 -0.38 8.51
CA LYS A 66 -6.56 0.26 9.83
C LYS A 66 -7.25 -0.58 10.93
N PRO A 67 -6.80 -0.46 12.19
CA PRO A 67 -7.40 -1.20 13.31
C PRO A 67 -8.86 -0.80 13.53
#